data_AF-A0A1J5NZ83-F1
#
_entry.id   AF-A0A1J5NZ83-F1
#
_cell.length_a   1.000
_cell.length_b   1.000
_cell.length_c   1.000
_cell.angle_alpha   90.00
_cell.angle_beta   90.00
_cell.angle_gamma   90.00
#
_symmetry.space_group_name_H-M   'P 1'
#
loop_
_entity.id
_entity.type
_entity.pdbx_description
1 polymer ?
#
loop_
_entity_poly.entity_id
_entity_poly.type
_entity_poly.pdbx_seq_one_letter_code
_entity_poly.pdbx_strand_id
1 'polypeptide(L)'
;MEESRELVEARDTLTEAEQFEEFGDLLFVMANLGRHLNIDPEAALRAANAKFTRRFRHIEAALAATGRKPDDSDLAEMDALWDAAKAAEKAAKRL
;
A
#
# COMPACT_ATOMS: atom_id res chain seq x y z
N MET A 1 5.88 14.89 7.78
CA MET A 1 6.23 15.98 6.86
C MET A 1 5.23 17.11 7.07
N GLU A 2 5.57 18.34 6.73
CA GLU A 2 4.69 19.51 6.90
C GLU A 2 3.37 19.30 6.13
N GLU A 3 3.48 18.95 4.84
CA GLU A 3 2.37 18.58 3.95
C GLU A 3 1.40 17.51 4.54
N SER A 4 1.95 16.45 5.13
CA SER A 4 1.13 15.37 5.71
C SER A 4 0.31 15.83 6.92
N ARG A 5 0.75 16.91 7.59
CA ARG A 5 0.04 17.49 8.73
C ARG A 5 -1.03 18.46 8.23
N GLU A 6 -0.73 19.28 7.23
CA GLU A 6 -1.70 20.20 6.61
C GLU A 6 -2.91 19.44 6.05
N LEU A 7 -2.69 18.34 5.31
CA LEU A 7 -3.77 17.48 4.81
C LEU A 7 -4.67 16.91 5.94
N VAL A 8 -4.07 16.54 7.08
CA VAL A 8 -4.80 15.95 8.22
C VAL A 8 -5.57 16.99 9.00
N GLU A 9 -4.99 18.18 9.20
CA GLU A 9 -5.62 19.30 9.92
C GLU A 9 -6.76 19.91 9.11
N ALA A 10 -6.64 19.90 7.78
CA ALA A 10 -7.59 20.55 6.88
C ALA A 10 -8.70 19.60 6.37
N ARG A 11 -8.64 18.30 6.69
CA ARG A 11 -9.60 17.27 6.25
C ARG A 11 -11.07 17.65 6.44
N ASP A 12 -11.40 18.27 7.58
CA ASP A 12 -12.79 18.58 7.94
C ASP A 12 -13.22 20.00 7.49
N THR A 13 -12.30 20.78 6.92
CA THR A 13 -12.52 22.18 6.52
C THR A 13 -12.36 22.44 5.03
N LEU A 14 -11.65 21.57 4.31
CA LEU A 14 -11.42 21.67 2.88
C LEU A 14 -12.53 21.00 2.06
N THR A 15 -12.84 21.60 0.92
CA THR A 15 -13.62 20.98 -0.14
C THR A 15 -12.87 19.77 -0.74
N GLU A 16 -13.60 18.90 -1.44
CA GLU A 16 -13.00 17.75 -2.13
C GLU A 16 -11.91 18.17 -3.14
N ALA A 17 -12.09 19.31 -3.80
CA ALA A 17 -11.12 19.84 -4.76
C ALA A 17 -9.81 20.28 -4.07
N GLU A 18 -9.92 20.96 -2.93
CA GLU A 18 -8.75 21.37 -2.14
C GLU A 18 -8.04 20.14 -1.55
N GLN A 19 -8.78 19.15 -1.03
CA GLN A 19 -8.18 17.89 -0.57
C GLN A 19 -7.41 17.16 -1.69
N PHE A 20 -7.92 17.21 -2.93
CA PHE A 20 -7.25 16.62 -4.08
C PHE A 20 -5.95 17.35 -4.42
N GLU A 21 -5.93 18.69 -4.37
CA GLU A 21 -4.75 19.52 -4.61
C GLU A 21 -3.64 19.22 -3.58
N GLU A 22 -3.97 19.31 -2.29
CA GLU A 22 -3.05 19.05 -1.17
C GLU A 22 -2.49 17.61 -1.20
N PHE A 23 -3.33 16.63 -1.55
CA PHE A 23 -2.86 15.26 -1.70
C PHE A 23 -1.89 15.12 -2.90
N GLY A 24 -2.12 15.89 -3.96
CA GLY A 24 -1.21 16.00 -5.11
C GLY A 24 0.16 16.55 -4.72
N ASP A 25 0.20 17.60 -3.90
CA ASP A 25 1.45 18.20 -3.42
C ASP A 25 2.24 17.25 -2.52
N LEU A 26 1.55 16.51 -1.64
CA LEU A 26 2.18 15.43 -0.87
C LEU A 26 2.81 14.37 -1.79
N LEU A 27 2.11 13.93 -2.84
CA LEU A 27 2.66 12.98 -3.81
C LEU A 27 3.86 13.55 -4.56
N PHE A 28 3.82 14.84 -4.91
CA PHE A 28 4.93 15.54 -5.57
C PHE A 28 6.19 15.58 -4.68
N VAL A 29 6.03 15.92 -3.40
CA VAL A 29 7.13 15.93 -2.42
C VAL A 29 7.72 14.52 -2.26
N MET A 30 6.90 13.47 -2.18
CA MET A 30 7.38 12.08 -2.11
C MET A 30 8.14 11.66 -3.38
N ALA A 31 7.65 12.06 -4.55
CA ALA A 31 8.34 11.79 -5.81
C ALA A 31 9.69 12.52 -5.89
N ASN A 32 9.75 13.79 -5.46
CA ASN A 32 11.00 14.54 -5.40
C ASN A 32 11.99 13.96 -4.40
N LEU A 33 11.55 13.54 -3.22
CA LEU A 33 12.39 12.82 -2.27
C LEU A 33 13.01 11.58 -2.90
N GLY A 34 12.22 10.78 -3.63
CA GLY A 34 12.72 9.63 -4.39
C GLY A 34 13.84 10.02 -5.36
N ARG A 35 13.64 11.07 -6.17
CA ARG A 35 14.65 11.58 -7.10
C ARG A 35 15.94 12.03 -6.40
N HIS A 36 15.83 12.73 -5.27
CA HIS A 36 17.01 13.14 -4.48
C HIS A 36 17.80 11.96 -3.91
N LEU A 37 17.14 10.82 -3.69
CA LEU A 37 17.77 9.56 -3.28
C LEU A 37 18.24 8.71 -4.46
N ASN A 38 18.17 9.21 -5.71
CA ASN A 38 18.42 8.47 -6.95
C ASN A 38 17.51 7.24 -7.13
N ILE A 39 16.29 7.31 -6.62
CA ILE A 39 15.24 6.31 -6.79
C ILE A 39 14.25 6.83 -7.84
N ASP A 40 13.91 6.01 -8.83
CA ASP A 40 12.78 6.28 -9.73
C ASP A 40 11.46 6.07 -8.97
N PRO A 41 10.67 7.13 -8.69
CA PRO A 41 9.44 7.00 -7.91
C PRO A 41 8.38 6.14 -8.59
N GLU A 42 8.27 6.21 -9.92
CA GLU A 42 7.29 5.44 -10.69
C GLU A 42 7.64 3.96 -10.66
N ALA A 43 8.91 3.63 -10.91
CA ALA A 43 9.39 2.26 -10.83
C ALA A 43 9.23 1.69 -9.41
N ALA A 44 9.50 2.48 -8.37
CA ALA A 44 9.32 2.09 -6.98
C ALA A 44 7.84 1.80 -6.65
N LEU A 45 6.92 2.68 -7.05
CA LEU A 45 5.48 2.48 -6.86
C LEU A 45 4.98 1.25 -7.62
N ARG A 46 5.42 1.06 -8.88
CA ARG A 46 5.08 -0.13 -9.68
C ARG A 46 5.55 -1.42 -9.00
N ALA A 47 6.75 -1.43 -8.43
CA ALA A 47 7.28 -2.56 -7.67
C ALA A 47 6.47 -2.82 -6.37
N ALA A 48 6.06 -1.76 -5.67
CA ALA A 48 5.20 -1.85 -4.50
C ALA A 48 3.83 -2.45 -4.83
N ASN A 49 3.19 -1.99 -5.92
CA ASN A 49 1.92 -2.53 -6.42
C ASN A 49 2.05 -4.01 -6.77
N ALA A 50 3.09 -4.40 -7.52
CA ALA A 50 3.33 -5.81 -7.85
C ALA A 50 3.52 -6.68 -6.59
N LYS A 51 4.21 -6.18 -5.56
CA LYS A 51 4.33 -6.85 -4.26
C LYS A 51 2.98 -7.02 -3.56
N PHE A 52 2.16 -5.96 -3.56
CA PHE A 52 0.82 -6.03 -2.96
C PHE A 52 -0.05 -7.06 -3.67
N THR A 53 -0.11 -7.03 -5.01
CA THR A 53 -0.87 -8.00 -5.81
C THR A 53 -0.43 -9.44 -5.56
N ARG A 54 0.88 -9.73 -5.49
CA ARG A 54 1.37 -11.09 -5.20
C ARG A 54 0.91 -11.59 -3.83
N ARG A 55 0.98 -10.73 -2.81
CA ARG A 55 0.58 -11.10 -1.45
C ARG A 55 -0.92 -11.25 -1.34
N PHE A 56 -1.68 -10.35 -1.95
CA PHE A 56 -3.14 -10.45 -1.94
C PHE A 56 -3.64 -11.72 -2.63
N ARG A 57 -3.03 -12.11 -3.75
CA ARG A 57 -3.33 -13.41 -4.40
C ARG A 57 -3.06 -14.62 -3.50
N HIS A 58 -2.06 -14.55 -2.64
CA HIS A 58 -1.79 -15.61 -1.66
C HIS A 58 -2.90 -15.67 -0.60
N ILE A 59 -3.36 -14.51 -0.12
CA ILE A 59 -4.49 -14.41 0.81
C ILE A 59 -5.76 -14.99 0.16
N GLU A 60 -6.08 -14.58 -1.07
CA GLU A 60 -7.22 -15.11 -1.82
C GLU A 60 -7.15 -16.63 -1.96
N ALA A 61 -5.99 -17.18 -2.31
CA ALA A 61 -5.80 -18.63 -2.42
C ALA A 61 -5.96 -19.36 -1.08
N ALA A 62 -5.45 -18.78 0.02
CA ALA A 62 -5.58 -19.36 1.35
C ALA A 62 -7.04 -19.38 1.84
N LEU A 63 -7.79 -18.31 1.61
CA LEU A 63 -9.22 -18.25 1.93
C LEU A 63 -10.03 -19.20 1.05
N ALA A 64 -9.74 -19.23 -0.25
CA ALA A 64 -10.42 -20.12 -1.21
C ALA A 64 -10.21 -21.60 -0.87
N ALA A 65 -9.06 -21.99 -0.31
CA ALA A 65 -8.82 -23.35 0.16
C ALA A 65 -9.77 -23.77 1.30
N THR A 66 -10.37 -22.80 2.01
CA THR A 66 -11.41 -23.01 3.03
C THR A 66 -12.82 -22.68 2.54
N GLY A 67 -12.99 -22.42 1.24
CA GLY A 67 -14.28 -22.03 0.64
C GLY A 67 -14.74 -20.62 0.98
N ARG A 68 -13.84 -19.75 1.47
CA ARG A 68 -14.13 -18.37 1.88
C ARG A 68 -13.56 -17.34 0.90
N LYS A 69 -14.09 -16.13 0.93
CA LYS A 69 -13.62 -14.96 0.19
C LYS A 69 -13.02 -13.91 1.14
N PRO A 70 -12.24 -12.93 0.65
CA PRO A 70 -11.75 -11.82 1.47
C PRO A 70 -12.85 -11.08 2.23
N ASP A 71 -14.02 -10.91 1.62
CA ASP A 71 -15.18 -10.25 2.25
C ASP A 71 -15.74 -11.03 3.45
N ASP A 72 -15.40 -12.32 3.59
CA ASP A 72 -15.78 -13.18 4.72
C ASP A 72 -14.75 -13.14 5.87
N SER A 73 -13.70 -12.32 5.74
CA SER A 73 -12.58 -12.20 6.69
C SER A 73 -12.61 -10.85 7.42
N ASP A 74 -12.09 -10.82 8.64
CA ASP A 74 -11.82 -9.57 9.35
C ASP A 74 -10.38 -9.08 9.11
N LEU A 75 -10.07 -7.87 9.59
CA LEU A 75 -8.74 -7.27 9.45
C LEU A 75 -7.64 -8.09 10.15
N ALA A 76 -7.94 -8.72 11.28
CA ALA A 76 -6.96 -9.49 12.03
C ALA A 76 -6.57 -10.77 11.28
N GLU A 77 -7.54 -11.45 10.67
CA GLU A 77 -7.31 -12.61 9.80
C GLU A 77 -6.58 -12.18 8.51
N MET A 78 -6.96 -11.06 7.89
CA MET A 78 -6.26 -10.52 6.72
C MET A 78 -4.79 -10.20 7.03
N ASP A 79 -4.50 -9.62 8.18
CA ASP A 79 -3.12 -9.34 8.64
C ASP A 79 -2.32 -10.63 8.86
N ALA A 80 -2.93 -11.64 9.49
CA ALA A 80 -2.29 -12.95 9.68
C ALA A 80 -1.97 -13.64 8.34
N LEU A 81 -2.90 -13.63 7.39
CA LEU A 81 -2.71 -14.18 6.05
C LEU A 81 -1.67 -13.38 5.26
N TRP A 82 -1.60 -12.07 5.45
CA TRP A 82 -0.59 -11.21 4.86
C TRP A 82 0.82 -11.52 5.37
N ASP A 83 0.97 -11.78 6.67
CA ASP A 83 2.25 -12.20 7.25
C ASP A 83 2.67 -13.61 6.80
N ALA A 84 1.72 -14.53 6.63
CA ALA A 84 1.98 -15.82 5.98
C ALA A 84 2.46 -15.64 4.53
N ALA A 85 1.83 -14.75 3.76
CA ALA A 85 2.24 -14.44 2.39
C ALA A 85 3.67 -13.85 2.34
N LYS A 86 4.03 -12.96 3.27
CA LYS A 86 5.41 -12.44 3.42
C LYS A 86 6.41 -13.55 3.67
N ALA A 87 6.09 -14.49 4.57
CA ALA A 87 6.97 -15.59 4.93
C ALA A 87 7.21 -16.52 3.73
N ALA A 88 6.15 -16.88 2.99
CA ALA A 88 6.23 -17.68 1.78
C ALA A 88 7.07 -17.00 0.68
N GLU A 89 6.87 -15.71 0.44
CA GLU A 89 7.68 -14.93 -0.53
C GLU A 89 9.17 -14.91 -0.15
N LYS A 90 9.48 -14.77 1.16
CA LYS A 90 10.86 -14.76 1.66
C LYS A 90 11.53 -16.13 1.53
N ALA A 91 10.77 -17.22 1.72
CA ALA A 91 11.27 -18.58 1.52
C ALA A 91 11.57 -18.85 0.04
N ALA A 92 10.68 -18.46 -0.87
CA ALA A 92 10.88 -18.65 -2.31
C ALA A 92 12.10 -17.88 -2.87
N LYS A 93 12.47 -16.74 -2.28
CA LYS A 93 13.67 -15.96 -2.68
C LYS A 93 15.00 -16.56 -2.17
N ARG A 94 14.96 -17.54 -1.28
CA ARG A 94 16.16 -18.19 -0.70
C ARG A 94 16.54 -19.48 -1.42
N LEU A 95 15.69 -19.95 -2.33
CA LEU A 95 15.91 -21.08 -3.24
C LEU A 95 16.43 -20.55 -4.57
#